data_AF-A0A1P8FHD1-F1
#
_entry.id   AF-A0A1P8FHD1-F1
#
_cell.length_a   1.000
_cell.length_b   1.000
_cell.length_c   1.000
_cell.angle_alpha   90.00
_cell.angle_beta   90.00
_cell.angle_gamma   90.00
#
_symmetry.space_group_name_H-M   'P 1'
#
loop_
_entity.id
_entity.type
_entity.pdbx_description
1 polymer ?
#
loop_
_entity_poly.entity_id
_entity_poly.type
_entity_poly.pdbx_seq_one_letter_code
_entity_poly.pdbx_strand_id
1 'polypeptide(L)'
;MRVLAAAAFTILSTTALAQVTETVQLTITGGPNAGKHEATADRGGCSAGLTGAGSFGNQLSNPKDKDPKKFNSLQLILPDAKKSDNFLIVVGFGPLMSRSATYTVDTRSDSRMKGGSGKVTVDDKGATATVTFAATTADGVKMEGTIDCKNVTRGK
;
A
#
# COMPACT_ATOMS: atom_id res chain seq x y z
N MET A 1 -65.11 11.69 18.13
CA MET A 1 -63.87 10.88 18.24
C MET A 1 -63.09 10.99 16.94
N ARG A 2 -61.96 11.70 16.93
CA ARG A 2 -61.02 11.75 15.81
C ARG A 2 -59.76 11.00 16.25
N VAL A 3 -59.46 9.89 15.60
CA VAL A 3 -58.28 9.07 15.86
C VAL A 3 -57.12 9.66 15.06
N LEU A 4 -56.10 10.17 15.76
CA LEU A 4 -54.82 10.58 15.18
C LEU A 4 -53.96 9.33 14.97
N ALA A 5 -53.75 8.94 13.72
CA ALA A 5 -52.80 7.89 13.37
C ALA A 5 -51.39 8.51 13.30
N ALA A 6 -50.52 8.14 14.24
CA ALA A 6 -49.11 8.53 14.24
C ALA A 6 -48.32 7.57 13.32
N ALA A 7 -47.80 8.08 12.20
CA ALA A 7 -46.92 7.34 11.32
C ALA A 7 -45.49 7.34 11.90
N ALA A 8 -45.01 6.18 12.34
CA ALA A 8 -43.64 5.98 12.77
C ALA A 8 -42.72 5.82 11.55
N PHE A 9 -41.96 6.87 11.21
CA PHE A 9 -40.89 6.81 10.22
C PHE A 9 -39.68 6.08 10.83
N THR A 10 -39.42 4.85 10.39
CA THR A 10 -38.18 4.13 10.68
C THR A 10 -37.11 4.57 9.69
N ILE A 11 -36.14 5.37 10.16
CA ILE A 11 -34.97 5.75 9.38
C ILE A 11 -34.03 4.53 9.35
N LEU A 12 -34.02 3.80 8.24
CA LEU A 12 -32.97 2.82 7.94
C LEU A 12 -31.68 3.57 7.62
N SER A 13 -30.79 3.68 8.59
CA SER A 13 -29.42 4.13 8.37
C SER A 13 -28.66 3.06 7.60
N THR A 14 -28.56 3.19 6.28
CA THR A 14 -27.63 2.39 5.47
C THR A 14 -26.21 2.84 5.78
N THR A 15 -25.48 2.04 6.55
CA THR A 15 -24.04 2.19 6.69
C THR A 15 -23.39 1.88 5.35
N ALA A 16 -22.99 2.91 4.61
CA ALA A 16 -22.15 2.74 3.42
C ALA A 16 -20.81 2.14 3.88
N LEU A 17 -20.55 0.88 3.51
CA LEU A 17 -19.24 0.26 3.71
C LEU A 17 -18.21 1.09 2.95
N ALA A 18 -17.13 1.48 3.62
CA ALA A 18 -16.04 2.19 2.98
C ALA A 18 -15.49 1.33 1.83
N GLN A 19 -15.54 1.86 0.60
CA GLN A 19 -15.11 1.12 -0.58
C GLN A 19 -13.59 0.92 -0.52
N VAL A 20 -13.14 -0.34 -0.59
CA VAL A 20 -11.71 -0.66 -0.70
C VAL A 20 -11.19 -0.13 -2.03
N THR A 21 -10.19 0.75 -1.98
CA THR A 21 -9.56 1.40 -3.13
C THR A 21 -8.15 0.88 -3.39
N GLU A 22 -7.62 0.07 -2.49
CA GLU A 22 -6.33 -0.61 -2.66
C GLU A 22 -6.30 -1.93 -1.87
N THR A 23 -5.66 -2.95 -2.44
CA THR A 23 -5.31 -4.19 -1.73
C THR A 23 -3.86 -4.55 -2.01
N VAL A 24 -3.12 -4.91 -0.98
CA VAL A 24 -1.73 -5.36 -1.08
C VAL A 24 -1.63 -6.78 -0.56
N GLN A 25 -1.22 -7.71 -1.42
CA GLN A 25 -0.77 -9.04 -1.02
C GLN A 25 0.75 -9.05 -0.91
N LEU A 26 1.27 -9.56 0.20
CA LEU A 26 2.70 -9.58 0.50
C LEU A 26 3.09 -10.97 1.01
N THR A 27 4.15 -11.54 0.46
CA THR A 27 4.82 -12.72 0.99
C THR A 27 6.22 -12.33 1.46
N ILE A 28 6.52 -12.62 2.72
CA ILE A 28 7.85 -12.47 3.31
C ILE A 28 8.48 -13.86 3.42
N THR A 29 9.72 -14.01 2.94
CA THR A 29 10.54 -15.21 3.14
C THR A 29 11.80 -14.84 3.92
N GLY A 30 12.03 -15.53 5.04
CA GLY A 30 13.09 -15.21 5.99
C GLY A 30 12.65 -14.18 7.04
N GLY A 31 13.34 -14.17 8.19
CA GLY A 31 13.06 -13.26 9.29
C GLY A 31 11.79 -13.59 10.10
N PRO A 32 11.49 -12.77 11.13
CA PRO A 32 10.43 -13.04 12.11
C PRO A 32 9.00 -12.83 11.59
N ASN A 33 8.82 -12.13 10.46
CA ASN A 33 7.51 -11.92 9.82
C ASN A 33 7.29 -12.80 8.59
N ALA A 34 8.05 -13.89 8.41
CA ALA A 34 7.86 -14.80 7.29
C ALA A 34 6.40 -15.30 7.20
N GLY A 35 5.87 -15.37 5.98
CA GLY A 35 4.48 -15.75 5.71
C GLY A 35 3.78 -14.84 4.71
N LYS A 36 2.49 -15.11 4.49
CA LYS A 36 1.60 -14.30 3.65
C LYS A 36 0.85 -13.29 4.50
N HIS A 37 0.74 -12.08 3.97
CA HIS A 37 0.12 -10.93 4.62
C HIS A 37 -0.75 -10.18 3.61
N GLU A 38 -1.78 -9.53 4.11
CA GLU A 38 -2.65 -8.68 3.31
C GLU A 38 -2.93 -7.38 4.06
N ALA A 39 -2.99 -6.27 3.32
CA ALA A 39 -3.50 -5.00 3.81
C ALA A 39 -4.40 -4.35 2.77
N THR A 40 -5.38 -3.58 3.24
CA THR A 40 -6.30 -2.82 2.38
C THR A 40 -6.32 -1.35 2.79
N ALA A 41 -6.60 -0.46 1.84
CA ALA A 41 -6.90 0.94 2.11
C ALA A 41 -8.24 1.35 1.49
N ASP A 42 -8.94 2.27 2.15
CA ASP A 42 -10.20 2.85 1.71
C ASP A 42 -10.00 4.19 0.95
N ARG A 43 -8.90 4.89 1.22
CA ARG A 43 -8.53 6.16 0.54
C ARG A 43 -7.55 6.01 -0.62
N GLY A 44 -7.03 4.80 -0.84
CA GLY A 44 -5.99 4.49 -1.80
C GLY A 44 -4.63 5.01 -1.34
N GLY A 45 -3.58 4.61 -2.04
CA GLY A 45 -2.23 5.10 -1.84
C GLY A 45 -1.42 5.19 -3.13
N CYS A 46 -1.95 4.67 -4.24
CA CYS A 46 -1.26 4.68 -5.52
C CYS A 46 -1.32 6.05 -6.19
N SER A 47 -0.19 6.45 -6.77
CA SER A 47 -0.07 7.71 -7.49
C SER A 47 0.87 7.60 -8.67
N ALA A 48 0.63 8.42 -9.69
CA ALA A 48 1.50 8.54 -10.85
C ALA A 48 1.76 10.02 -11.15
N GLY A 49 3.01 10.37 -11.43
CA GLY A 49 3.43 11.72 -11.79
C GLY A 49 3.52 12.71 -10.63
N LEU A 50 3.19 12.34 -9.39
CA LEU A 50 3.18 13.28 -8.25
C LEU A 50 4.58 13.75 -7.81
N THR A 51 5.62 12.96 -8.09
CA THR A 51 7.01 13.25 -7.69
C THR A 51 7.93 13.52 -8.88
N GLY A 52 7.37 13.67 -10.07
CA GLY A 52 8.11 13.89 -11.31
C GLY A 52 7.46 13.19 -12.50
N ALA A 53 7.74 13.68 -13.71
CA ALA A 53 7.22 13.07 -14.93
C ALA A 53 7.66 11.59 -15.04
N GLY A 54 6.71 10.69 -15.27
CA GLY A 54 6.95 9.25 -15.37
C GLY A 54 7.10 8.53 -14.02
N SER A 55 7.00 9.22 -12.89
CA SER A 55 7.10 8.59 -11.58
C SER A 55 5.83 7.81 -11.21
N PHE A 56 5.99 6.82 -10.33
CA PHE A 56 4.90 6.10 -9.69
C PHE A 56 5.19 5.91 -8.21
N GLY A 57 4.17 5.82 -7.38
CA GLY A 57 4.34 5.55 -5.96
C GLY A 57 3.14 4.89 -5.34
N ASN A 58 3.36 4.35 -4.14
CA ASN A 58 2.32 3.85 -3.27
C ASN A 58 2.57 4.34 -1.84
N GLN A 59 1.51 4.70 -1.13
CA GLN A 59 1.55 4.93 0.30
C GLN A 59 0.35 4.29 1.01
N LEU A 60 0.45 3.00 1.29
CA LEU A 60 -0.45 2.32 2.21
C LEU A 60 -0.05 2.63 3.65
N SER A 61 -0.99 3.08 4.46
CA SER A 61 -0.84 3.18 5.91
C SER A 61 -2.17 3.03 6.63
N ASN A 62 -2.21 2.23 7.70
CA ASN A 62 -3.36 2.17 8.60
C ASN A 62 -2.96 2.59 10.02
N PRO A 63 -3.03 3.90 10.36
CA PRO A 63 -2.58 4.40 11.66
C PRO A 63 -3.45 3.94 12.85
N LYS A 64 -4.68 3.46 12.57
CA LYS A 64 -5.61 2.94 13.58
C LYS A 64 -5.26 1.51 14.00
N ASP A 65 -4.54 0.78 13.17
CA ASP A 65 -4.12 -0.58 13.48
C ASP A 65 -3.04 -0.59 14.57
N LYS A 66 -3.27 -1.40 15.61
CA LYS A 66 -2.39 -1.51 16.77
C LYS A 66 -1.76 -2.89 16.93
N ASP A 67 -2.08 -3.84 16.06
CA ASP A 67 -1.52 -5.19 16.16
C ASP A 67 -0.02 -5.17 15.79
N PRO A 68 0.90 -5.48 16.72
CA PRO A 68 2.33 -5.45 16.47
C PRO A 68 2.78 -6.46 15.40
N LYS A 69 2.02 -7.50 15.09
CA LYS A 69 2.40 -8.52 14.09
C LYS A 69 1.81 -8.26 12.72
N LYS A 70 0.97 -7.24 12.57
CA LYS A 70 0.21 -7.00 11.35
C LYS A 70 0.96 -6.11 10.36
N PHE A 71 0.98 -6.55 9.12
CA PHE A 71 1.35 -5.72 7.98
C PHE A 71 0.29 -4.64 7.79
N ASN A 72 0.70 -3.37 7.86
CA ASN A 72 -0.24 -2.25 7.78
C ASN A 72 0.38 -1.00 7.13
N SER A 73 1.54 -1.16 6.48
CA SER A 73 2.28 -0.06 5.90
C SER A 73 3.17 -0.49 4.76
N LEU A 74 2.99 0.15 3.61
CA LEU A 74 3.87 0.02 2.46
C LEU A 74 4.11 1.41 1.89
N GLN A 75 5.38 1.74 1.68
CA GLN A 75 5.79 2.89 0.87
C GLN A 75 6.53 2.36 -0.35
N LEU A 76 6.13 2.78 -1.54
CA LEU A 76 6.85 2.54 -2.79
C LEU A 76 7.11 3.89 -3.46
N ILE A 77 8.34 4.08 -3.92
CA ILE A 77 8.72 5.20 -4.78
C ILE A 77 9.49 4.66 -5.99
N LEU A 78 8.95 4.93 -7.17
CA LEU A 78 9.58 4.72 -8.47
C LEU A 78 9.80 6.09 -9.11
N PRO A 79 11.04 6.62 -9.16
CA PRO A 79 11.32 7.86 -9.88
C PRO A 79 10.96 7.79 -11.36
N ASP A 80 11.05 6.60 -11.96
CA ASP A 80 10.64 6.30 -13.34
C ASP A 80 10.01 4.91 -13.36
N ALA A 81 8.70 4.84 -13.63
CA ALA A 81 7.94 3.59 -13.62
C ALA A 81 8.39 2.58 -14.70
N LYS A 82 9.18 3.02 -15.69
CA LYS A 82 9.77 2.14 -16.72
C LYS A 82 11.09 1.50 -16.27
N LYS A 83 11.69 1.98 -15.17
CA LYS A 83 12.95 1.47 -14.63
C LYS A 83 12.70 0.57 -13.43
N SER A 84 12.52 -0.72 -13.70
CA SER A 84 12.10 -1.69 -12.69
C SER A 84 13.06 -1.85 -11.52
N ASP A 85 14.33 -1.54 -11.70
CA ASP A 85 15.44 -1.75 -10.76
C ASP A 85 15.84 -0.47 -10.02
N ASN A 86 15.13 0.63 -10.20
CA ASN A 86 15.41 1.92 -9.57
C ASN A 86 14.22 2.35 -8.70
N PHE A 87 14.18 1.89 -7.44
CA PHE A 87 13.05 2.08 -6.55
C PHE A 87 13.44 2.13 -5.07
N LEU A 88 12.56 2.68 -4.25
CA LEU A 88 12.53 2.47 -2.81
C LEU A 88 11.25 1.73 -2.46
N ILE A 89 11.36 0.67 -1.66
CA ILE A 89 10.22 0.04 -1.00
C ILE A 89 10.51 -0.11 0.49
N VAL A 90 9.53 0.29 1.31
CA VAL A 90 9.56 0.14 2.77
C VAL A 90 8.28 -0.55 3.21
N VAL A 91 8.43 -1.70 3.86
CA VAL A 91 7.33 -2.51 4.41
C VAL A 91 7.41 -2.44 5.94
N GLY A 92 6.30 -2.07 6.58
CA GLY A 92 6.21 -1.92 8.03
C GLY A 92 5.18 -2.84 8.67
N PHE A 93 5.56 -3.44 9.80
CA PHE A 93 4.69 -4.19 10.69
C PHE A 93 4.48 -3.44 12.01
N GLY A 94 3.29 -3.60 12.59
CA GLY A 94 2.95 -2.97 13.87
C GLY A 94 2.55 -1.49 13.78
N PRO A 95 2.26 -0.83 14.92
CA PRO A 95 1.79 0.55 14.93
C PRO A 95 2.78 1.51 14.26
N LEU A 96 2.28 2.51 13.50
CA LEU A 96 3.10 3.44 12.71
C LEU A 96 4.22 4.14 13.50
N MET A 97 3.93 4.54 14.75
CA MET A 97 4.87 5.25 15.62
C MET A 97 5.78 4.32 16.44
N SER A 98 5.58 3.01 16.36
CA SER A 98 6.30 2.01 17.16
C SER A 98 6.38 0.69 16.39
N ARG A 99 7.06 0.74 15.24
CA ARG A 99 7.19 -0.41 14.33
C ARG A 99 7.83 -1.59 15.04
N SER A 100 7.22 -2.76 14.89
CA SER A 100 7.79 -4.02 15.37
C SER A 100 8.83 -4.59 14.40
N ALA A 101 8.65 -4.33 13.10
CA ALA A 101 9.61 -4.65 12.06
C ALA A 101 9.46 -3.67 10.89
N THR A 102 10.59 -3.40 10.23
CA THR A 102 10.65 -2.61 8.99
C THR A 102 11.62 -3.29 8.04
N TYR A 103 11.19 -3.49 6.79
CA TYR A 103 11.99 -4.04 5.72
C TYR A 103 12.17 -2.98 4.65
N THR A 104 13.41 -2.66 4.32
CA THR A 104 13.75 -1.58 3.38
C THR A 104 14.62 -2.12 2.26
N VAL A 105 14.26 -1.78 1.03
CA VAL A 105 15.12 -1.91 -0.15
C VAL A 105 15.13 -0.56 -0.86
N ASP A 106 16.32 0.02 -1.02
CA ASP A 106 16.52 1.26 -1.76
C ASP A 106 17.60 1.02 -2.82
N THR A 107 17.18 0.96 -4.08
CA THR A 107 18.06 0.80 -5.23
C THR A 107 18.16 2.08 -6.06
N ARG A 108 17.54 3.19 -5.61
CA ARG A 108 17.49 4.42 -6.39
C ARG A 108 18.89 4.98 -6.61
N SER A 109 19.20 5.35 -7.84
CA SER A 109 20.54 5.80 -8.23
C SER A 109 21.07 6.98 -7.43
N ASP A 110 20.19 7.86 -6.98
CA ASP A 110 20.45 9.08 -6.22
C ASP A 110 20.41 8.90 -4.69
N SER A 111 20.05 7.72 -4.19
CA SER A 111 19.99 7.45 -2.75
C SER A 111 21.37 7.32 -2.12
N ARG A 112 21.54 7.89 -0.93
CA ARG A 112 22.72 7.72 -0.06
C ARG A 112 22.61 6.50 0.86
N MET A 113 21.44 5.88 0.95
CA MET A 113 21.16 4.75 1.85
C MET A 113 20.81 3.48 1.07
N LYS A 114 21.55 3.24 -0.02
CA LYS A 114 21.31 2.09 -0.89
C LYS A 114 21.48 0.78 -0.10
N GLY A 115 20.59 -0.16 -0.35
CA GLY A 115 20.62 -1.47 0.28
C GLY A 115 19.58 -2.41 -0.31
N GLY A 116 19.94 -3.69 -0.40
CA GLY A 116 19.11 -4.71 -1.02
C GLY A 116 19.16 -4.70 -2.55
N SER A 117 18.23 -5.43 -3.16
CA SER A 117 18.09 -5.58 -4.60
C SER A 117 16.66 -5.97 -4.96
N GLY A 118 16.27 -5.86 -6.23
CA GLY A 118 14.97 -6.36 -6.67
C GLY A 118 14.49 -5.75 -7.97
N LYS A 119 13.21 -6.00 -8.26
CA LYS A 119 12.48 -5.41 -9.37
C LYS A 119 11.06 -5.06 -8.96
N VAL A 120 10.55 -3.99 -9.55
CA VAL A 120 9.16 -3.55 -9.47
C VAL A 120 8.64 -3.34 -10.88
N THR A 121 7.43 -3.80 -11.18
CA THR A 121 6.76 -3.52 -12.45
C THR A 121 5.41 -2.88 -12.18
N VAL A 122 5.02 -1.94 -13.04
CA VAL A 122 3.75 -1.23 -12.95
C VAL A 122 2.99 -1.47 -14.26
N ASP A 123 1.83 -2.12 -14.16
CA ASP A 123 0.84 -2.13 -15.23
C ASP A 123 -0.17 -1.00 -14.98
N ASP A 124 0.10 0.16 -15.57
CA ASP A 124 -0.69 1.36 -15.40
C ASP A 124 -1.82 1.46 -16.45
N LYS A 125 -3.08 1.53 -16.00
CA LYS A 125 -4.29 1.66 -16.84
C LYS A 125 -4.99 3.03 -16.70
N GLY A 126 -4.31 4.03 -16.15
CA GLY A 126 -4.86 5.39 -15.98
C GLY A 126 -5.71 5.55 -14.71
N ALA A 127 -6.90 4.97 -14.64
CA ALA A 127 -7.72 5.04 -13.42
C ALA A 127 -7.26 4.03 -12.35
N THR A 128 -6.71 2.91 -12.79
CA THR A 128 -6.26 1.78 -11.98
C THR A 128 -4.84 1.39 -12.34
N ALA A 129 -4.20 0.58 -11.50
CA ALA A 129 -2.91 -0.01 -11.80
C ALA A 129 -2.72 -1.32 -11.03
N THR A 130 -1.87 -2.19 -11.55
CA THR A 130 -1.35 -3.33 -10.80
C THR A 130 0.16 -3.19 -10.69
N VAL A 131 0.68 -3.16 -9.47
CA VAL A 131 2.13 -3.18 -9.22
C VAL A 131 2.51 -4.57 -8.76
N THR A 132 3.59 -5.13 -9.31
CA THR A 132 4.21 -6.34 -8.74
C THR A 132 5.65 -6.03 -8.36
N PHE A 133 6.11 -6.61 -7.25
CA PHE A 133 7.49 -6.46 -6.81
C PHE A 133 8.07 -7.78 -6.30
N ALA A 134 9.37 -7.95 -6.52
CA ALA A 134 10.19 -8.98 -5.93
C ALA A 134 11.50 -8.32 -5.49
N ALA A 135 11.69 -8.20 -4.18
CA ALA A 135 12.80 -7.48 -3.57
C ALA A 135 13.45 -8.31 -2.46
N THR A 136 14.74 -8.09 -2.25
CA THR A 136 15.53 -8.72 -1.18
C THR A 136 16.25 -7.63 -0.42
N THR A 137 16.05 -7.55 0.89
CA THR A 137 16.74 -6.63 1.79
C THR A 137 18.24 -6.93 1.87
N ALA A 138 19.03 -6.00 2.41
CA ALA A 138 20.48 -6.20 2.54
C ALA A 138 20.85 -7.38 3.47
N ASP A 139 19.98 -7.71 4.44
CA ASP A 139 20.09 -8.86 5.35
C ASP A 139 19.45 -10.15 4.80
N GLY A 140 18.98 -10.14 3.54
CA GLY A 140 18.56 -11.34 2.82
C GLY A 140 17.09 -11.73 2.98
N VAL A 141 16.26 -10.91 3.62
CA VAL A 141 14.80 -11.12 3.69
C VAL A 141 14.19 -10.83 2.33
N LYS A 142 13.43 -11.78 1.78
CA LYS A 142 12.75 -11.63 0.49
C LYS A 142 11.32 -11.15 0.69
N MET A 143 10.90 -10.23 -0.16
CA MET A 143 9.57 -9.64 -0.21
C MET A 143 9.03 -9.79 -1.62
N GLU A 144 7.90 -10.47 -1.77
CA GLU A 144 7.17 -10.58 -3.03
C GLU A 144 5.76 -10.07 -2.82
N GLY A 145 5.24 -9.27 -3.74
CA GLY A 145 3.89 -8.76 -3.55
C GLY A 145 3.24 -8.15 -4.77
N THR A 146 1.94 -7.93 -4.62
CA THR A 146 1.07 -7.30 -5.60
C THR A 146 0.29 -6.18 -4.91
N ILE A 147 0.26 -5.01 -5.54
CA ILE A 147 -0.57 -3.86 -5.15
C ILE A 147 -1.64 -3.72 -6.23
N ASP A 148 -2.89 -4.02 -5.86
CA ASP A 148 -4.07 -3.78 -6.69
C ASP A 148 -4.61 -2.37 -6.40
N CYS A 149 -4.26 -1.42 -7.26
CA CYS A 149 -4.68 -0.02 -7.17
C CYS A 149 -6.02 0.15 -7.91
N LYS A 150 -7.12 0.23 -7.16
CA LYS A 150 -8.46 0.50 -7.71
C LYS A 150 -8.72 1.98 -7.96
N ASN A 151 -7.80 2.83 -7.47
CA ASN A 151 -7.73 4.25 -7.77
C ASN A 151 -6.25 4.66 -7.85
N VAL A 152 -5.90 5.48 -8.84
CA VAL A 152 -4.57 6.10 -8.96
C VAL A 152 -4.72 7.62 -9.00
N THR A 153 -4.12 8.29 -8.01
CA THR A 153 -4.03 9.75 -8.02
C THR A 153 -3.02 10.23 -9.05
N ARG A 154 -3.39 11.21 -9.87
CA ARG A 154 -2.56 11.70 -10.97
C ARG A 154 -2.01 13.10 -10.69
N GLY A 155 -0.69 13.24 -10.82
CA GLY A 155 -0.04 14.55 -10.97
C GLY A 155 -0.40 15.15 -12.32
N LYS A 156 -0.58 16.48 -12.33
CA LYS A 156 -0.78 17.24 -13.57
C LYS A 156 0.54 17.42 -14.29
#